data_AF-I5AUS3-F1
#
_entry.id   AF-I5AUS3-F1
#
_cell.length_a   1.000
_cell.length_b   1.000
_cell.length_c   1.000
_cell.angle_alpha   90.00
_cell.angle_beta   90.00
_cell.angle_gamma   90.00
#
_symmetry.space_group_name_H-M   'P 1'
#
loop_
_entity.id
_entity.type
_entity.pdbx_description
1 polymer ?
#
loop_
_entity_poly.entity_id
_entity_poly.type
_entity_poly.pdbx_seq_one_letter_code
_entity_poly.pdbx_strand_id
1 'polypeptide(L)'
;MKRSELRETIFRLLFMGQFEKSGEGKNEQIGDYLDEMRSGLIEVPYAKLAAEEETREESPAFVSAIDVSGEDEEYIRTKLAKITEALPEIDEQINKASRGWKTSRMPKVDLSIIRLAVYEMIHDEDVPTGVAINEAVEIAKHYGGEESATFINGILGQIARNCDQETKGE
;
A
#
# COMPACT_ATOMS: atom_id res chain seq x y z
N MET A 1 11.29 -8.54 6.84
CA MET A 1 10.96 -7.09 6.95
C MET A 1 9.88 -6.88 8.01
N LYS A 2 9.71 -5.68 8.58
CA LYS A 2 8.54 -5.35 9.43
C LYS A 2 7.26 -5.29 8.58
N ARG A 3 6.09 -5.43 9.21
CA ARG A 3 4.79 -5.38 8.49
C ARG A 3 4.56 -4.05 7.76
N SER A 4 4.96 -2.92 8.36
CA SER A 4 4.89 -1.60 7.74
C SER A 4 5.81 -1.46 6.52
N GLU A 5 7.03 -2.01 6.59
CA GLU A 5 7.96 -2.05 5.45
C GLU A 5 7.41 -2.90 4.30
N LEU A 6 6.87 -4.09 4.58
CA LEU A 6 6.22 -4.95 3.59
C LEU A 6 5.06 -4.23 2.90
N ARG A 7 4.23 -3.53 3.68
CA ARG A 7 3.09 -2.75 3.17
C ARG A 7 3.54 -1.63 2.25
N GLU A 8 4.55 -0.87 2.64
CA GLU A 8 5.11 0.21 1.81
C GLU A 8 5.68 -0.34 0.50
N THR A 9 6.42 -1.45 0.55
CA THR A 9 6.93 -2.13 -0.65
C THR A 9 5.81 -2.57 -1.59
N ILE A 10 4.75 -3.19 -1.06
CA ILE A 10 3.58 -3.59 -1.86
C ILE A 10 2.88 -2.35 -2.46
N PHE A 11 2.74 -1.27 -1.70
CA PHE A 11 2.22 0.01 -2.20
C PHE A 11 3.05 0.54 -3.38
N ARG A 12 4.38 0.59 -3.25
CA ARG A 12 5.28 1.09 -4.31
C ARG A 12 5.16 0.23 -5.57
N LEU A 13 5.14 -1.10 -5.43
CA LEU A 13 4.94 -2.03 -6.55
C LEU A 13 3.56 -1.85 -7.22
N LEU A 14 2.48 -1.71 -6.43
CA LEU A 14 1.15 -1.41 -6.96
C LEU A 14 1.13 -0.10 -7.74
N PHE A 15 1.81 0.94 -7.23
CA PHE A 15 1.92 2.23 -7.89
C PHE A 15 2.67 2.13 -9.22
N MET A 16 3.83 1.47 -9.24
CA MET A 16 4.63 1.24 -10.45
C MET A 16 3.85 0.47 -11.51
N GLY A 17 3.10 -0.57 -11.10
CA GLY A 17 2.26 -1.37 -12.00
C GLY A 17 1.18 -0.57 -12.74
N GLN A 18 0.81 0.63 -12.27
CA GLN A 18 -0.16 1.51 -12.96
C GLN A 18 0.40 2.18 -14.23
N PHE A 19 1.69 2.03 -14.52
CA PHE A 19 2.34 2.63 -15.70
C PHE A 19 2.69 1.59 -16.77
N GLU A 20 2.54 0.30 -16.46
CA GLU A 20 2.82 -0.78 -17.40
C GLU A 20 1.68 -0.95 -18.42
N LYS A 21 2.04 -1.14 -19.68
CA LYS A 21 1.07 -1.25 -20.79
C LYS A 21 0.62 -2.68 -21.09
N SER A 22 1.30 -3.71 -20.57
CA SER A 22 1.01 -5.13 -20.80
C SER A 22 1.48 -5.99 -19.63
N GLY A 23 0.68 -6.95 -19.18
CA GLY A 23 0.95 -7.78 -17.99
C GLY A 23 2.11 -8.78 -18.09
N GLU A 24 2.83 -8.83 -19.21
CA GLU A 24 3.89 -9.80 -19.50
C GLU A 24 5.20 -9.53 -18.73
N GLY A 25 5.38 -8.33 -18.15
CA GLY A 25 6.60 -7.95 -17.41
C GLY A 25 6.49 -7.93 -15.87
N LYS A 26 5.30 -8.17 -15.29
CA LYS A 26 5.05 -7.92 -13.86
C LYS A 26 5.97 -8.70 -12.91
N ASN A 27 6.25 -9.97 -13.23
CA ASN A 27 7.11 -10.80 -12.37
C ASN A 27 8.58 -10.39 -12.42
N GLU A 28 9.05 -9.95 -13.59
CA GLU A 28 10.40 -9.41 -13.82
C GLU A 28 10.54 -8.07 -13.08
N GLN A 29 9.56 -7.17 -13.22
CA GLN A 29 9.53 -5.89 -12.51
C GLN A 29 9.63 -6.04 -10.98
N ILE A 30 8.94 -7.01 -10.39
CA ILE A 30 9.06 -7.27 -8.94
C ILE A 30 10.47 -7.72 -8.60
N GLY A 31 11.06 -8.63 -9.38
CA GLY A 31 12.43 -9.11 -9.15
C GLY A 31 13.44 -7.97 -9.21
N ASP A 32 13.39 -7.18 -10.29
CA ASP A 32 14.26 -6.03 -10.49
C ASP A 32 14.14 -5.02 -9.34
N TYR A 33 12.91 -4.70 -8.92
CA TYR A 33 12.68 -3.79 -7.80
C TYR A 33 13.26 -4.31 -6.47
N LEU A 34 13.10 -5.60 -6.17
CA LEU A 34 13.65 -6.20 -4.96
C LEU A 34 15.19 -6.25 -5.02
N ASP A 35 15.78 -6.55 -6.17
CA ASP A 35 17.24 -6.55 -6.37
C ASP A 35 17.84 -5.15 -6.26
N GLU A 36 17.16 -4.13 -6.78
CA GLU A 36 17.54 -2.74 -6.59
C GLU A 36 17.46 -2.31 -5.11
N MET A 37 16.47 -2.79 -4.34
CA MET A 37 16.42 -2.58 -2.89
C MET A 37 17.56 -3.29 -2.15
N ARG A 38 17.90 -4.52 -2.54
CA ARG A 38 19.03 -5.29 -1.96
C ARG A 38 20.38 -4.63 -2.27
N SER A 39 20.52 -4.01 -3.44
CA SER A 39 21.75 -3.30 -3.83
C SER A 39 21.86 -1.89 -3.24
N GLY A 40 20.81 -1.38 -2.58
CA GLY A 40 20.77 -0.04 -2.01
C GLY A 40 20.65 1.07 -3.06
N LEU A 41 20.20 0.74 -4.28
CA LEU A 41 19.98 1.70 -5.37
C LEU A 41 18.63 2.43 -5.26
N ILE A 42 17.71 1.91 -4.44
CA ILE A 42 16.41 2.54 -4.15
C ILE A 42 16.44 3.22 -2.78
N GLU A 43 15.78 4.37 -2.69
CA GLU A 43 15.51 5.06 -1.43
C GLU A 43 14.78 4.14 -0.45
N VAL A 44 15.34 4.02 0.75
CA VAL A 44 14.82 3.14 1.79
C VAL A 44 13.36 3.47 2.14
N PRO A 45 12.51 2.46 2.41
CA PRO A 45 11.16 2.67 2.89
C PRO A 45 11.10 3.64 4.07
N TYR A 46 10.20 4.61 4.02
CA TYR A 46 10.02 5.57 5.11
C TYR A 46 9.70 4.85 6.42
N ALA A 47 8.95 3.75 6.38
CA ALA A 47 8.65 2.95 7.57
C ALA A 47 9.91 2.49 8.33
N LYS A 48 11.02 2.27 7.61
CA LYS A 48 12.31 1.93 8.21
C LYS A 48 13.01 3.18 8.75
N LEU A 49 12.96 4.30 8.02
CA LEU A 49 13.50 5.58 8.48
C LEU A 49 12.83 6.05 9.76
N ALA A 50 11.49 6.02 9.83
CA ALA A 50 10.71 6.42 11.00
C ALA A 50 11.08 5.61 12.25
N ALA A 51 11.27 4.30 12.09
CA ALA A 51 11.68 3.42 13.19
C ALA A 51 13.12 3.68 13.65
N GLU A 52 13.99 4.21 12.78
CA GLU A 52 15.37 4.55 13.10
C GLU A 52 15.49 5.98 13.68
N GLU A 53 14.67 6.94 13.22
CA GLU A 53 14.59 8.32 13.73
C GLU A 53 14.16 8.38 15.21
N GLU A 54 13.27 7.49 15.63
CA GLU A 54 12.84 7.38 17.03
C GLU A 54 14.01 6.99 17.98
N THR A 55 15.16 6.58 17.42
CA THR A 55 16.33 6.08 18.17
C THR A 55 17.63 6.87 17.95
N ARG A 56 17.68 7.93 17.13
CA ARG A 56 18.94 8.60 16.74
C ARG A 56 18.90 10.14 16.74
N GLU A 57 19.95 10.76 17.29
CA GLU A 57 20.22 12.22 17.26
C GLU A 57 21.01 12.70 16.01
N GLU A 58 21.44 11.84 15.08
CA GLU A 58 22.28 12.26 13.94
C GLU A 58 21.83 11.72 12.56
N SER A 59 22.04 12.58 11.55
CA SER A 59 21.64 12.65 10.13
C SER A 59 21.51 11.34 9.31
N PRO A 60 20.54 11.22 8.39
CA PRO A 60 20.27 10.01 7.61
C PRO A 60 21.17 9.95 6.38
N ALA A 61 22.39 9.44 6.55
CA ALA A 61 23.25 9.13 5.42
C ALA A 61 23.61 7.65 5.47
N PHE A 62 22.99 6.90 4.56
CA PHE A 62 23.28 5.49 4.27
C PHE A 62 22.64 4.47 5.22
N VAL A 63 21.33 4.24 5.01
CA VAL A 63 20.71 3.01 5.51
C VAL A 63 21.18 1.88 4.61
N SER A 64 21.80 0.87 5.22
CA SER A 64 22.30 -0.33 4.54
C SER A 64 21.18 -1.03 3.75
N ALA A 65 21.58 -1.70 2.67
CA ALA A 65 20.80 -2.69 1.94
C ALA A 65 19.70 -3.35 2.79
N ILE A 66 18.47 -3.37 2.26
CA ILE A 66 17.38 -4.06 2.91
C ILE A 66 17.58 -5.55 2.65
N ASP A 67 17.73 -6.33 3.72
CA ASP A 67 17.72 -7.77 3.61
C ASP A 67 16.27 -8.22 3.36
N VAL A 68 15.96 -8.42 2.07
CA VAL A 68 14.70 -9.01 1.63
C VAL A 68 14.90 -10.52 1.67
N SER A 69 14.35 -11.15 2.71
CA SER A 69 14.37 -12.60 2.83
C SER A 69 13.53 -13.26 1.73
N GLY A 70 13.79 -14.54 1.45
CA GLY A 70 12.97 -15.30 0.49
C GLY A 70 11.50 -15.37 0.90
N GLU A 71 11.22 -15.44 2.21
CA GLU A 71 9.86 -15.43 2.76
C GLU A 71 9.17 -14.07 2.56
N ASP A 72 9.88 -12.96 2.76
CA ASP A 72 9.35 -11.61 2.50
C ASP A 72 9.02 -11.42 1.01
N GLU A 73 9.89 -11.87 0.12
CA GLU A 73 9.67 -11.81 -1.32
C GLU A 73 8.44 -12.63 -1.75
N GLU A 74 8.30 -13.86 -1.24
CA GLU A 74 7.13 -14.70 -1.50
C GLU A 74 5.86 -14.02 -1.00
N TYR A 75 5.88 -13.47 0.23
CA TYR A 75 4.76 -12.72 0.79
C TYR A 75 4.34 -11.53 -0.09
N ILE A 76 5.32 -10.73 -0.53
CA ILE A 76 5.09 -9.57 -1.42
C ILE A 76 4.46 -10.03 -2.74
N ARG A 77 5.03 -11.05 -3.39
CA ARG A 77 4.53 -11.56 -4.68
C ARG A 77 3.10 -12.09 -4.54
N THR A 78 2.84 -12.92 -3.53
CA THR A 78 1.51 -13.49 -3.29
C THR A 78 0.49 -12.39 -3.01
N LYS A 79 0.80 -11.44 -2.13
CA LYS A 79 -0.15 -10.37 -1.77
C LYS A 79 -0.41 -9.44 -2.96
N LEU A 80 0.62 -9.07 -3.72
CA LEU A 80 0.47 -8.24 -4.92
C LEU A 80 -0.38 -8.91 -6.00
N ALA A 81 -0.20 -10.22 -6.21
CA ALA A 81 -1.01 -10.99 -7.15
C ALA A 81 -2.49 -10.98 -6.75
N LYS A 82 -2.79 -11.30 -5.48
CA LYS A 82 -4.16 -11.28 -4.95
C LYS A 82 -4.81 -9.90 -5.04
N ILE A 83 -4.08 -8.83 -4.73
CA ILE A 83 -4.58 -7.45 -4.88
C ILE A 83 -4.89 -7.16 -6.35
N THR A 84 -4.00 -7.54 -7.27
CA THR A 84 -4.16 -7.32 -8.71
C THR A 84 -5.41 -8.01 -9.25
N GLU A 85 -5.68 -9.24 -8.81
CA GLU A 85 -6.89 -10.00 -9.17
C GLU A 85 -8.17 -9.34 -8.64
N ALA A 86 -8.13 -8.79 -7.43
CA ALA A 86 -9.26 -8.13 -6.78
C ALA A 86 -9.48 -6.67 -7.23
N LEU A 87 -8.60 -6.08 -8.06
CA LEU A 87 -8.67 -4.67 -8.46
C LEU A 87 -10.04 -4.21 -8.99
N PRO A 88 -10.76 -4.97 -9.84
CA PRO A 88 -12.08 -4.56 -10.32
C PRO A 88 -13.09 -4.37 -9.19
N GLU A 89 -13.11 -5.29 -8.22
CA GLU A 89 -13.99 -5.24 -7.05
C GLU A 89 -13.58 -4.10 -6.12
N ILE A 90 -12.28 -3.99 -5.81
CA ILE A 90 -11.72 -2.92 -4.99
C ILE A 90 -12.10 -1.54 -5.57
N ASP A 91 -11.89 -1.35 -6.87
CA ASP A 91 -12.23 -0.09 -7.55
C ASP A 91 -13.73 0.20 -7.50
N GLU A 92 -14.58 -0.82 -7.57
CA GLU A 92 -16.02 -0.66 -7.42
C GLU A 92 -16.37 -0.14 -6.02
N GLN A 93 -15.80 -0.72 -4.96
CA GLN A 93 -16.03 -0.28 -3.58
C GLN A 93 -15.56 1.16 -3.34
N ILE A 94 -14.38 1.50 -3.86
CA ILE A 94 -13.87 2.88 -3.81
C ILE A 94 -14.83 3.83 -4.51
N ASN A 95 -15.28 3.48 -5.72
CA ASN A 95 -16.22 4.31 -6.48
C ASN A 95 -17.56 4.50 -5.75
N LYS A 96 -18.09 3.49 -5.05
CA LYS A 96 -19.30 3.60 -4.21
C LYS A 96 -19.10 4.56 -3.03
N ALA A 97 -17.94 4.53 -2.37
CA ALA A 97 -17.64 5.38 -1.22
C ALA A 97 -17.31 6.85 -1.60
N SER A 98 -16.79 7.06 -2.81
CA SER A 98 -16.21 8.34 -3.25
C SER A 98 -17.18 9.49 -3.60
N ARG A 99 -18.49 9.37 -3.33
CA ARG A 99 -19.52 10.40 -3.62
C ARG A 99 -19.41 11.04 -5.02
N GLY A 100 -19.07 10.25 -6.04
CA GLY A 100 -18.96 10.72 -7.43
C GLY A 100 -17.53 11.01 -7.92
N TRP A 101 -16.51 10.89 -7.06
CA TRP A 101 -15.11 10.98 -7.48
C TRP A 101 -14.62 9.64 -8.04
N LYS A 102 -14.66 9.49 -9.36
CA LYS A 102 -14.22 8.25 -10.01
C LYS A 102 -12.75 7.95 -9.75
N THR A 103 -12.41 6.68 -9.53
CA THR A 103 -11.01 6.20 -9.37
C THR A 103 -10.10 6.69 -10.49
N SER A 104 -10.60 6.81 -11.73
CA SER A 104 -9.86 7.34 -12.88
C SER A 104 -9.40 8.79 -12.77
N ARG A 105 -9.90 9.55 -11.80
CA ARG A 105 -9.52 10.94 -11.52
C ARG A 105 -8.70 11.10 -10.25
N MET A 106 -8.48 10.02 -9.49
CA MET A 106 -7.68 10.07 -8.27
C MET A 106 -6.19 10.15 -8.64
N PRO A 107 -5.37 10.89 -7.87
CA PRO A 107 -3.93 10.78 -7.98
C PRO A 107 -3.51 9.31 -7.86
N LYS A 108 -2.62 8.85 -8.73
CA LYS A 108 -2.20 7.43 -8.77
C LYS A 108 -1.62 6.97 -7.43
N VAL A 109 -0.91 7.86 -6.73
CA VAL A 109 -0.37 7.62 -5.38
C VAL A 109 -1.50 7.29 -4.41
N ASP A 110 -2.46 8.21 -4.24
CA ASP A 110 -3.61 8.01 -3.34
C ASP A 110 -4.41 6.76 -3.71
N LEU A 111 -4.64 6.54 -4.99
CA LEU A 111 -5.38 5.38 -5.48
C LEU A 111 -4.68 4.06 -5.13
N SER A 112 -3.35 3.99 -5.25
CA SER A 112 -2.58 2.81 -4.82
C SER A 112 -2.70 2.54 -3.34
N ILE A 113 -2.62 3.59 -2.52
CA ILE A 113 -2.74 3.49 -1.05
C ILE A 113 -4.13 2.98 -0.68
N ILE A 114 -5.18 3.60 -1.24
CA ILE A 114 -6.58 3.18 -1.00
C ILE A 114 -6.79 1.74 -1.44
N ARG A 115 -6.32 1.34 -2.63
CA ARG A 115 -6.48 -0.03 -3.14
C ARG A 115 -5.86 -1.07 -2.22
N LEU A 116 -4.64 -0.82 -1.74
CA LEU A 116 -3.98 -1.70 -0.77
C LEU A 116 -4.79 -1.81 0.52
N ALA A 117 -5.21 -0.68 1.08
CA ALA A 117 -5.98 -0.65 2.33
C ALA A 117 -7.34 -1.35 2.19
N VAL A 118 -8.06 -1.12 1.11
CA VAL A 118 -9.36 -1.76 0.84
C VAL A 118 -9.20 -3.26 0.67
N TYR A 119 -8.15 -3.71 -0.01
CA TYR A 119 -7.84 -5.14 -0.08
C TYR A 119 -7.63 -5.73 1.33
N GLU A 120 -6.81 -5.06 2.16
CA GLU A 120 -6.56 -5.52 3.53
C GLU A 120 -7.86 -5.56 4.36
N MET A 121 -8.73 -4.56 4.20
CA MET A 121 -9.99 -4.47 4.93
C MET A 121 -11.00 -5.56 4.58
N ILE A 122 -11.01 -6.03 3.33
CA ILE A 122 -12.08 -6.91 2.80
C ILE A 122 -11.61 -8.36 2.63
N HIS A 123 -10.34 -8.57 2.28
CA HIS A 123 -9.83 -9.89 1.89
C HIS A 123 -8.71 -10.43 2.79
N ASP A 124 -8.10 -9.60 3.66
CA ASP A 124 -6.99 -10.01 4.53
C ASP A 124 -7.45 -10.08 5.99
N GLU A 125 -8.00 -11.23 6.39
CA GLU A 125 -8.53 -11.46 7.75
C GLU A 125 -7.47 -11.28 8.86
N ASP A 126 -6.18 -11.37 8.51
CA ASP A 126 -5.07 -11.17 9.44
C ASP A 126 -4.79 -9.68 9.72
N VAL A 127 -5.45 -8.75 9.00
CA VAL A 127 -5.26 -7.30 9.15
C VAL A 127 -6.55 -6.66 9.62
N PRO A 128 -6.64 -6.24 10.90
CA PRO A 128 -7.80 -5.52 11.39
C PRO A 128 -8.07 -4.25 10.57
N THR A 129 -9.34 -3.98 10.26
CA THR A 129 -9.77 -2.80 9.48
C THR A 129 -9.17 -1.49 9.99
N GLY A 130 -9.16 -1.28 11.31
CA GLY A 130 -8.58 -0.07 11.90
C GLY A 130 -7.07 0.06 11.69
N VAL A 131 -6.34 -1.06 11.66
CA VAL A 131 -4.90 -1.08 11.37
C VAL A 131 -4.65 -0.76 9.90
N ALA A 132 -5.40 -1.38 8.97
CA ALA A 132 -5.29 -1.08 7.54
C ALA A 132 -5.53 0.42 7.25
N ILE A 133 -6.54 1.02 7.88
CA ILE A 133 -6.84 2.46 7.75
C ILE A 133 -5.69 3.31 8.30
N ASN A 134 -5.21 3.01 9.51
CA ASN A 134 -4.14 3.78 10.14
C ASN A 134 -2.87 3.77 9.29
N GLU A 135 -2.47 2.59 8.83
CA GLU A 135 -1.27 2.41 8.02
C GLU A 135 -1.38 3.11 6.66
N ALA A 136 -2.56 3.08 6.04
CA ALA A 136 -2.83 3.82 4.82
C ALA A 136 -2.68 5.34 5.02
N VAL A 137 -3.16 5.86 6.15
CA VAL A 137 -3.03 7.28 6.51
C VAL A 137 -1.57 7.66 6.74
N GLU A 138 -0.78 6.82 7.40
CA GLU A 138 0.63 7.09 7.59
C GLU A 138 1.40 7.08 6.26
N ILE A 139 1.16 6.11 5.37
CA ILE A 139 1.76 6.13 4.03
C ILE A 139 1.34 7.40 3.27
N ALA A 140 0.07 7.81 3.36
CA ALA A 140 -0.44 8.99 2.69
C ALA A 140 0.26 10.29 3.13
N LYS A 141 0.55 10.46 4.42
CA LYS A 141 1.27 11.63 4.92
C LYS A 141 2.65 11.78 4.26
N HIS A 142 3.34 10.66 4.04
CA HIS A 142 4.68 10.65 3.45
C HIS A 142 4.67 10.90 1.95
N TYR A 143 3.74 10.29 1.22
CA TYR A 143 3.72 10.34 -0.24
C TYR A 143 2.83 11.41 -0.85
N GLY A 144 1.83 11.89 -0.12
CA GLY A 144 0.83 12.86 -0.59
C GLY A 144 0.56 14.02 0.39
N GLY A 145 1.09 13.97 1.61
CA GLY A 145 0.89 15.01 2.62
C GLY A 145 -0.45 14.92 3.35
N GLU A 146 -0.72 15.93 4.18
CA GLU A 146 -1.90 15.99 5.06
C GLU A 146 -3.24 15.98 4.32
N GLU A 147 -3.29 16.58 3.13
CA GLU A 147 -4.51 16.59 2.30
C GLU A 147 -4.86 15.17 1.82
N SER A 148 -3.87 14.43 1.30
CA SER A 148 -4.03 13.02 0.93
C SER A 148 -4.42 12.16 2.14
N ALA A 149 -3.76 12.34 3.27
CA ALA A 149 -4.06 11.61 4.50
C ALA A 149 -5.52 11.80 4.94
N THR A 150 -6.01 13.06 4.93
CA THR A 150 -7.40 13.39 5.27
C THR A 150 -8.39 12.78 4.27
N PHE A 151 -8.10 12.89 2.97
CA PHE A 151 -8.94 12.35 1.91
C PHE A 151 -9.07 10.82 2.01
N ILE A 152 -7.95 10.12 2.13
CA ILE A 152 -7.88 8.66 2.22
C ILE A 152 -8.61 8.16 3.47
N ASN A 153 -8.38 8.78 4.63
CA ASN A 153 -9.11 8.44 5.85
C ASN A 153 -10.63 8.56 5.68
N GLY A 154 -11.09 9.62 4.99
CA GLY A 154 -12.50 9.83 4.69
C GLY A 154 -13.12 8.73 3.82
N ILE A 155 -12.42 8.32 2.75
CA ILE A 155 -12.86 7.24 1.86
C ILE A 155 -12.90 5.90 2.60
N LEU A 156 -11.80 5.51 3.25
CA LEU A 156 -11.71 4.22 3.91
C LEU A 156 -12.68 4.11 5.10
N GLY A 157 -12.86 5.20 5.86
CA GLY A 157 -13.87 5.25 6.92
C GLY A 157 -15.30 5.08 6.39
N GLN A 158 -15.59 5.55 5.17
CA GLN A 158 -16.89 5.31 4.54
C GLN A 158 -17.05 3.85 4.09
N ILE A 159 -16.00 3.23 3.54
CA ILE A 159 -16.01 1.82 3.15
C ILE A 159 -16.23 0.93 4.37
N ALA A 160 -15.50 1.16 5.46
CA ALA A 160 -15.64 0.41 6.71
C ALA A 160 -17.08 0.43 7.26
N ARG A 161 -17.73 1.60 7.23
CA ARG A 161 -19.15 1.73 7.64
C ARG A 161 -20.11 0.95 6.75
N ASN A 162 -19.84 0.87 5.45
CA ASN A 162 -20.68 0.12 4.53
C ASN A 162 -20.57 -1.39 4.81
N CYS A 163 -19.35 -1.90 5.05
CA CYS A 163 -19.12 -3.29 5.41
C CYS A 163 -19.86 -3.67 6.71
N ASP A 164 -19.77 -2.83 7.75
CA ASP A 164 -20.49 -3.06 9.02
C ASP A 164 -22.02 -3.10 8.88
N GLN A 165 -22.58 -2.39 7.88
CA GLN A 165 -24.02 -2.35 7.62
C GLN A 165 -24.50 -3.58 6.86
N GLU A 166 -23.67 -4.14 5.97
CA GLU A 166 -23.97 -5.40 5.28
C GLU A 166 -23.99 -6.58 6.25
N THR A 167 -23.05 -6.66 7.20
CA THR A 167 -23.01 -7.76 8.19
C THR A 167 -24.14 -7.72 9.23
N LYS A 168 -24.77 -6.55 9.45
CA LYS A 168 -25.89 -6.39 10.40
C LYS A 168 -27.28 -6.52 9.75
N GLY A 169 -27.32 -6.56 8.42
CA GLY A 169 -28.55 -6.67 7.63
C GLY A 169 -28.94 -8.09 7.25
N GLU A 170 -28.07 -9.07 7.49
CA GLU A 170 -28.29 -10.52 7.32
C GLU A 170 -28.73 -11.19 8.63
#